data_AF-A0A3B8IYW8-F1
#
_entry.id   AF-A0A3B8IYW8-F1
#
_cell.length_a   1.000
_cell.length_b   1.000
_cell.length_c   1.000
_cell.angle_alpha   90.00
_cell.angle_beta   90.00
_cell.angle_gamma   90.00
#
_symmetry.space_group_name_H-M   'P 1'
#
loop_
_entity.id
_entity.type
_entity.pdbx_description
1 polymer ?
#
loop_
_entity_poly.entity_id
_entity_poly.type
_entity_poly.pdbx_seq_one_letter_code
_entity_poly.pdbx_strand_id
1 'polypeptide(L)' 'LRSADLRSADLRSADLQGVGLQGAKVPNSDWLQALANDEYPPLGMEELLSRYEVDPEPKEDAFGSTYYFIREKSPEA' A
#
# COMPACT_ATOMS: atom_id res chain seq x y z
N LEU A 1 0.02 10.70 -8.70
CA LEU A 1 -0.75 10.90 -7.45
C LEU A 1 0.12 10.42 -6.28
N ARG A 2 1.01 11.27 -5.75
CA ARG A 2 1.72 10.96 -4.50
C ARG A 2 0.75 11.28 -3.36
N SER A 3 0.56 10.35 -2.43
CA SER A 3 -0.38 10.47 -1.28
C SER A 3 -1.87 10.22 -1.53
N ALA A 4 -2.20 9.13 -2.23
CA ALA A 4 -3.57 8.62 -2.24
C ALA A 4 -3.97 8.07 -0.86
N ASP A 5 -5.21 8.31 -0.43
CA ASP A 5 -5.77 7.68 0.77
C ASP A 5 -6.49 6.38 0.37
N LEU A 6 -5.88 5.24 0.69
CA LEU A 6 -6.37 3.90 0.31
C LEU A 6 -7.02 3.16 1.49
N ARG A 7 -7.21 3.83 2.64
CA ARG A 7 -7.75 3.22 3.87
C ARG A 7 -9.16 2.63 3.71
N SER A 8 -9.90 3.10 2.71
CA SER A 8 -11.25 2.60 2.37
C SER A 8 -11.42 2.33 0.87
N ALA A 9 -10.30 2.20 0.14
CA ALA A 9 -10.34 1.93 -1.28
C ALA A 9 -10.58 0.43 -1.52
N ASP A 10 -11.57 0.12 -2.35
CA ASP A 10 -11.72 -1.22 -2.91
C ASP A 10 -10.84 -1.34 -4.15
N LEU A 11 -9.75 -2.10 -4.03
CA LEU A 11 -8.78 -2.34 -5.11
C LEU A 11 -8.87 -3.77 -5.66
N ARG A 12 -9.90 -4.54 -5.29
CA ARG A 12 -10.08 -5.91 -5.77
C ARG A 12 -10.22 -5.91 -7.30
N SER A 13 -9.48 -6.80 -7.95
CA SER A 13 -9.37 -6.86 -9.42
C SER A 13 -8.93 -5.55 -10.11
N ALA A 14 -8.39 -4.56 -9.38
CA ALA A 14 -7.87 -3.34 -9.98
C ALA A 14 -6.55 -3.63 -10.72
N ASP A 15 -6.29 -2.89 -11.79
CA ASP A 15 -4.97 -2.92 -12.44
C ASP A 15 -4.05 -1.91 -11.76
N LEU A 16 -3.04 -2.41 -11.04
CA LEU A 16 -2.06 -1.59 -10.34
C LEU A 16 -0.66 -1.63 -10.97
N GLN A 17 -0.53 -2.21 -12.17
CA GLN A 17 0.74 -2.26 -12.90
C GLN A 17 1.27 -0.85 -13.19
N GLY A 18 2.53 -0.59 -12.85
CA GLY A 18 3.16 0.72 -13.03
C GLY A 18 2.53 1.86 -12.21
N VAL A 19 1.62 1.57 -11.27
CA VAL A 19 1.03 2.60 -10.41
C VAL A 19 2.02 3.04 -9.33
N GLY A 20 2.28 4.34 -9.25
CA GLY A 20 3.10 4.92 -8.19
C GLY A 20 2.35 4.99 -6.86
N LEU A 21 2.55 4.01 -5.98
CA LEU A 21 1.93 3.95 -4.65
C LEU A 21 2.73 4.68 -3.55
N GLN A 22 3.87 5.27 -3.89
CA GLN A 22 4.72 5.98 -2.93
C GLN A 22 3.96 7.10 -2.19
N GLY A 23 3.98 7.02 -0.86
CA GLY A 23 3.32 7.94 0.06
C GLY A 23 1.82 7.71 0.23
N ALA A 24 1.25 6.65 -0.35
CA ALA A 24 -0.15 6.30 -0.15
C ALA A 24 -0.42 5.89 1.31
N LYS A 25 -1.59 6.24 1.83
CA LYS A 25 -2.03 5.92 3.20
C LYS A 25 -2.82 4.62 3.20
N VAL A 26 -2.43 3.69 4.05
CA VAL A 26 -3.07 2.37 4.20
C VAL A 26 -3.47 2.14 5.66
N PRO A 27 -4.46 1.27 5.94
CA PRO A 27 -5.01 1.13 7.28
C PRO A 27 -4.15 0.26 8.21
N ASN A 28 -3.25 -0.57 7.67
CA ASN A 28 -2.40 -1.46 8.45
C ASN A 28 -1.06 -1.74 7.74
N SER A 29 -0.08 -2.26 8.47
CA SER A 29 1.26 -2.61 7.98
C SER A 29 1.24 -3.79 6.99
N ASP A 30 0.29 -4.71 7.13
CA ASP A 30 0.21 -5.91 6.29
C ASP A 30 -0.67 -5.72 5.05
N TRP A 31 -1.07 -4.48 4.74
CA TRP A 31 -2.11 -4.19 3.74
C TRP A 31 -1.76 -4.71 2.34
N LEU A 32 -0.48 -4.60 1.96
CA LEU A 32 0.01 -5.14 0.69
C LEU A 32 -0.13 -6.67 0.64
N GLN A 33 0.18 -7.35 1.75
CA GLN A 33 0.06 -8.81 1.84
C GLN A 33 -1.39 -9.25 1.91
N ALA A 34 -2.25 -8.51 2.62
CA ALA A 34 -3.68 -8.75 2.67
C ALA A 34 -4.30 -8.67 1.27
N LEU A 35 -3.93 -7.66 0.48
CA LEU A 35 -4.39 -7.55 -0.91
C LEU A 35 -3.90 -8.69 -1.80
N ALA A 36 -2.65 -9.12 -1.64
CA ALA A 36 -2.11 -10.23 -2.42
C ALA A 36 -2.77 -11.57 -2.09
N ASN A 37 -3.24 -11.72 -0.84
CA ASN A 37 -3.90 -12.92 -0.33
C ASN A 37 -5.43 -12.90 -0.46
N ASP A 38 -6.01 -11.81 -0.99
CA ASP A 38 -7.45 -11.72 -1.23
C ASP A 38 -7.90 -12.72 -2.32
N GLU A 39 -9.20 -13.00 -2.40
CA GLU A 39 -9.77 -13.88 -3.43
C GLU A 39 -9.58 -13.27 -4.83
N TYR A 40 -9.55 -11.95 -4.93
CA TYR A 40 -9.38 -11.21 -6.19
C TYR A 40 -8.24 -10.18 -6.07
N PRO A 41 -6.98 -10.63 -6.04
CA PRO A 41 -5.85 -9.73 -5.90
C PRO A 41 -5.76 -8.79 -7.12
N PRO A 42 -5.28 -7.55 -6.91
CA PRO A 42 -5.00 -6.64 -8.02
C PRO A 42 -4.02 -7.25 -9.03
N LEU A 43 -4.06 -6.77 -10.28
CA LEU A 43 -3.03 -7.14 -11.26
C LEU A 43 -1.72 -6.39 -10.93
N GLY A 44 -0.59 -7.09 -11.09
CA GLY A 44 0.74 -6.53 -10.82
C GLY A 44 1.20 -6.62 -9.36
N MET A 45 0.53 -7.41 -8.50
CA MET A 45 0.93 -7.55 -7.10
C MET A 45 2.38 -7.99 -6.92
N GLU A 46 2.91 -8.89 -7.75
CA GLU A 46 4.32 -9.31 -7.64
C GLU A 46 5.29 -8.13 -7.79
N GLU A 47 5.05 -7.25 -8.77
CA GLU A 47 5.83 -6.03 -8.96
C GLU A 47 5.69 -5.10 -7.74
N LEU A 48 4.46 -4.90 -7.28
CA LEU A 48 4.20 -4.03 -6.13
C LEU A 48 4.89 -4.53 -4.86
N LEU A 49 4.84 -5.83 -4.59
CA LEU A 49 5.50 -6.44 -3.42
C LEU A 49 7.02 -6.40 -3.53
N SER A 50 7.57 -6.42 -4.74
CA SER A 50 9.00 -6.28 -4.98
C SER A 50 9.47 -4.84 -4.83
N ARG A 51 8.65 -3.87 -5.25
CA ARG A 51 9.02 -2.45 -5.33
C ARG A 51 8.65 -1.65 -4.09
N TYR A 52 7.55 -1.98 -3.45
CA TYR A 52 6.97 -1.23 -2.35
C TYR A 52 6.92 -2.06 -1.07
N GLU A 53 6.95 -1.36 0.05
CA GLU A 53 6.67 -1.90 1.36
C GLU A 53 5.86 -0.89 2.17
N VAL A 54 5.13 -1.39 3.17
CA VAL A 54 4.48 -0.51 4.12
C VAL A 54 5.49 -0.16 5.20
N ASP A 55 5.67 1.13 5.45
CA ASP A 55 6.50 1.61 6.54
C ASP A 55 5.96 1.08 7.88
N PRO A 56 6.76 0.40 8.70
CA PRO A 56 6.30 -0.14 9.98
C PRO A 56 5.94 0.95 11.00
N GLU A 57 6.32 2.20 10.78
CA GLU A 57 5.96 3.32 11.65
C GLU A 57 4.50 3.79 11.41
N PRO A 58 3.57 3.51 12.35
CA PRO A 58 2.23 4.08 12.27
C PRO A 58 2.28 5.60 12.42
N LYS A 59 1.36 6.28 11.75
CA LYS A 59 1.09 7.71 11.87
C LYS A 59 -0.36 7.90 12.30
N GLU A 60 -0.62 8.99 13.00
CA GLU A 60 -1.97 9.37 13.42
C GLU A 60 -2.44 10.57 12.60
N ASP A 61 -3.72 10.58 12.26
CA ASP A 61 -4.37 11.74 11.66
C ASP A 61 -4.97 12.66 12.74
N ALA A 62 -5.53 13.80 12.29
CA ALA A 62 -6.14 14.78 13.20
C ALA A 62 -7.33 14.23 14.01
N PHE A 63 -7.87 13.07 13.63
CA PHE A 63 -8.99 12.39 14.29
C PHE A 63 -8.51 11.26 15.21
N GLY A 64 -7.19 11.07 15.38
CA GLY A 64 -6.61 10.00 16.17
C GLY A 64 -6.67 8.62 15.50
N SER A 65 -6.99 8.56 14.20
CA SER A 65 -6.98 7.29 13.47
C SER A 65 -5.57 6.95 13.01
N THR A 66 -5.16 5.71 13.27
CA THR A 66 -3.86 5.20 12.84
C THR A 66 -3.88 4.85 11.36
N TYR A 67 -2.80 5.16 10.66
CA TYR A 67 -2.55 4.76 9.29
C TYR A 67 -1.05 4.57 9.05
N TYR A 68 -0.71 3.92 7.95
CA TYR A 68 0.66 3.63 7.56
C TYR A 68 0.91 4.20 6.17
N PHE A 69 2.18 4.40 5.83
CA PHE A 69 2.57 4.90 4.51
C PHE A 69 3.22 3.80 3.68
N ILE A 70 2.88 3.74 2.40
CA ILE A 70 3.64 2.94 1.44
C ILE A 70 4.90 3.70 1.07
N ARG A 71 6.05 3.04 1.12
CA ARG A 71 7.34 3.55 0.66
C ARG A 71 7.93 2.61 -0.39
N GLU A 72 8.80 3.15 -1.25
CA GLU A 72 9.61 2.28 -2.10
C GLU A 72 10.59 1.51 -1.22
N LYS A 73 10.72 0.21 -1.46
CA LYS A 73 11.80 -0.57 -0.88
C LYS A 73 13.10 0.07 -1.34
N SER A 74 13.95 0.41 -0.39
CA SER A 74 15.31 0.80 -0.74
C SER A 74 15.93 -0.37 -1.51
N PRO A 75 16.53 -0.15 -2.69
CA PRO A 75 17.44 -1.15 -3.22
C PRO A 75 18.47 -1.39 -2.13
N GLU A 76 18.56 -2.62 -1.61
CA GLU A 76 19.60 -3.00 -0.67
C GLU A 76 20.94 -2.54 -1.28
N ALA A 77 21.63 -1.65 -0.56
CA ALA A 77 22.87 -1.01 -0.99
C ALA A 77 24.05 -1.99 -0.98
#